data_AF-A0A9W3PC28-F1
#
_entry.id   AF-A0A9W3PC28-F1
#
_cell.length_a   1.000
_cell.length_b   1.000
_cell.length_c   1.000
_cell.angle_alpha   90.00
_cell.angle_beta   90.00
_cell.angle_gamma   90.00
#
_symmetry.space_group_name_H-M   'P 1'
#
loop_
_entity.id
_entity.type
_entity.pdbx_description
1 polymer ?
#
loop_
_entity_poly.entity_id
_entity_poly.type
_entity_poly.pdbx_seq_one_letter_code
_entity_poly.pdbx_strand_id
1 'polypeptide(L)'
;MSARDFVAALLATVAQRDAEPDWRGDACNVVLALARIRYSAATGRIAPKDVAVTWVLARVPDAYRPIVAAERIVRIVYLRGEGDDAMLCGEPVAAFVRYVRWIVEAMLSA
;
A
#
# COMPACT_ATOMS: atom_id res chain seq x y z
N MET A 1 -9.28 -20.49 7.51
CA MET A 1 -8.64 -19.16 7.63
C MET A 1 -9.65 -18.13 7.20
N SER A 2 -10.10 -17.27 8.10
CA SER A 2 -11.04 -16.21 7.75
C SER A 2 -10.31 -15.09 6.98
N ALA A 3 -11.05 -14.24 6.25
CA ALA A 3 -10.47 -13.06 5.61
C ALA A 3 -9.76 -12.15 6.63
N ARG A 4 -10.27 -12.10 7.88
CA ARG A 4 -9.67 -11.36 8.99
C ARG A 4 -8.31 -11.94 9.40
N ASP A 5 -8.20 -13.27 9.52
CA ASP A 5 -6.93 -13.93 9.88
C ASP A 5 -5.88 -13.77 8.79
N PHE A 6 -6.29 -13.84 7.53
CA PHE A 6 -5.42 -13.64 6.37
C PHE A 6 -4.89 -12.20 6.31
N VAL A 7 -5.75 -11.21 6.53
CA VAL A 7 -5.37 -9.79 6.57
C VAL A 7 -4.48 -9.51 7.79
N ALA A 8 -4.78 -10.11 8.95
CA ALA A 8 -3.93 -10.00 10.15
C ALA A 8 -2.53 -10.58 9.92
N ALA A 9 -2.43 -11.75 9.28
CA ALA A 9 -1.14 -12.36 8.94
C ALA A 9 -0.31 -11.47 7.99
N LEU A 10 -0.96 -10.89 6.97
CA LEU A 10 -0.29 -10.00 6.04
C LEU A 10 0.10 -8.66 6.68
N LEU A 11 -0.73 -8.09 7.55
CA LEU A 11 -0.38 -6.91 8.34
C LEU A 11 0.81 -7.17 9.26
N ALA A 12 0.88 -8.34 9.90
CA ALA A 12 2.01 -8.71 10.73
C ALA A 12 3.32 -8.73 9.94
N THR A 13 3.29 -9.17 8.67
CA THR A 13 4.45 -9.09 7.76
C THR A 13 4.83 -7.64 7.43
N VAL A 14 3.84 -6.77 7.21
CA VAL A 14 4.11 -5.35 6.92
C VAL A 14 4.50 -4.55 8.18
N ALA A 15 4.01 -4.92 9.36
CA ALA A 15 4.37 -4.32 10.65
C ALA A 15 5.85 -4.47 11.00
N GLN A 16 6.53 -5.48 10.45
CA GLN A 16 7.98 -5.62 10.58
C GLN A 16 8.76 -4.52 9.84
N ARG A 17 8.09 -3.68 9.04
CA ARG A 17 8.70 -2.62 8.21
C ARG A 17 7.97 -1.30 8.41
N ASP A 18 8.20 -0.68 9.56
CA ASP A 18 7.34 0.40 10.05
C ASP A 18 7.90 1.80 9.75
N ALA A 19 9.23 1.94 9.68
CA ALA A 19 9.89 3.21 9.38
C ALA A 19 10.58 3.19 8.00
N GLU A 20 10.79 4.38 7.41
CA GLU A 20 11.50 4.53 6.12
C GLU A 20 12.80 3.72 6.01
N PRO A 21 13.66 3.64 7.05
CA PRO A 21 14.86 2.81 7.00
C PRO A 21 14.57 1.31 6.77
N ASP A 22 13.43 0.80 7.25
CA ASP A 22 13.08 -0.62 7.22
C ASP A 22 12.55 -1.09 5.87
N TRP A 23 12.08 -0.16 5.05
CA TRP A 23 11.57 -0.44 3.70
C TRP A 23 12.33 0.30 2.60
N ARG A 24 13.34 1.12 2.92
CA ARG A 24 14.21 1.75 1.92
C ARG A 24 14.90 0.68 1.08
N GLY A 25 14.71 0.73 -0.24
CA GLY A 25 15.18 -0.30 -1.18
C GLY A 25 14.26 -1.52 -1.33
N ASP A 26 13.13 -1.54 -0.62
CA ASP A 26 12.05 -2.52 -0.80
C ASP A 26 10.65 -1.87 -0.74
N ALA A 27 10.62 -0.56 -0.97
CA ALA A 27 9.42 0.26 -0.95
C ALA A 27 8.39 -0.30 -1.95
N CYS A 28 8.91 -0.86 -3.05
CA CYS A 28 8.11 -1.49 -4.06
C CYS A 28 7.28 -2.66 -3.51
N ASN A 29 7.91 -3.57 -2.77
CA ASN A 29 7.18 -4.73 -2.29
C ASN A 29 6.25 -4.36 -1.14
N VAL A 30 6.59 -3.36 -0.32
CA VAL A 30 5.73 -2.88 0.77
C VAL A 30 4.44 -2.24 0.24
N VAL A 31 4.53 -1.31 -0.71
CA VAL A 31 3.36 -0.66 -1.33
C VAL A 31 2.47 -1.69 -2.02
N LEU A 32 3.05 -2.65 -2.74
CA LEU A 32 2.31 -3.74 -3.39
C LEU A 32 1.61 -4.66 -2.39
N ALA A 33 2.30 -5.05 -1.33
CA ALA A 33 1.73 -5.89 -0.28
C ALA A 33 0.54 -5.19 0.35
N LEU A 34 0.70 -3.93 0.76
CA LEU A 34 -0.36 -3.12 1.34
C LEU A 34 -1.56 -2.95 0.41
N ALA A 35 -1.32 -2.71 -0.88
CA ALA A 35 -2.40 -2.59 -1.85
C ALA A 35 -3.21 -3.89 -1.98
N ARG A 36 -2.53 -5.04 -2.06
CA ARG A 36 -3.17 -6.36 -2.13
C ARG A 36 -3.91 -6.71 -0.85
N ILE A 37 -3.37 -6.35 0.31
CA ILE A 37 -4.01 -6.54 1.61
C ILE A 37 -5.32 -5.76 1.65
N ARG A 38 -5.28 -4.46 1.33
CA ARG A 38 -6.48 -3.61 1.34
C ARG A 38 -7.54 -4.08 0.35
N TYR A 39 -7.13 -4.49 -0.85
CA TYR A 39 -8.06 -5.07 -1.83
C TYR A 39 -8.71 -6.36 -1.30
N SER A 40 -7.91 -7.26 -0.74
CA SER A 40 -8.40 -8.55 -0.23
C SER A 40 -9.31 -8.37 0.98
N ALA A 41 -8.96 -7.47 1.90
CA ALA A 41 -9.78 -7.11 3.04
C ALA A 41 -11.16 -6.56 2.62
N ALA A 42 -11.19 -5.70 1.60
CA ALA A 42 -12.42 -5.05 1.14
C ALA A 42 -13.30 -5.93 0.24
N THR A 43 -12.72 -6.88 -0.50
CA THR A 43 -13.44 -7.64 -1.54
C THR A 43 -13.56 -9.13 -1.26
N GLY A 44 -12.77 -9.66 -0.32
CA GLY A 44 -12.62 -11.10 -0.10
C GLY A 44 -11.90 -11.84 -1.24
N ARG A 45 -11.31 -11.12 -2.22
CA ARG A 45 -10.66 -11.70 -3.40
C ARG A 45 -9.17 -11.37 -3.43
N ILE A 46 -8.38 -12.23 -4.06
CA ILE A 46 -6.97 -11.95 -4.37
C ILE A 46 -6.90 -11.36 -5.78
N ALA A 47 -6.12 -10.30 -5.97
CA ALA A 47 -5.92 -9.67 -7.27
C ALA A 47 -4.45 -9.60 -7.69
N PRO A 48 -4.18 -9.47 -9.00
CA PRO A 48 -2.89 -9.04 -9.55
C PRO A 48 -2.41 -7.71 -8.94
N LYS A 49 -1.09 -7.48 -9.01
CA LYS A 49 -0.40 -6.33 -8.38
C LYS A 49 -0.94 -4.98 -8.89
N ASP A 50 -0.98 -4.83 -10.20
CA ASP A 50 -1.52 -3.69 -10.96
C ASP A 50 -3.00 -3.41 -10.65
N VAL A 51 -3.82 -4.46 -10.58
CA VAL A 51 -5.24 -4.36 -10.25
C VAL A 51 -5.44 -3.85 -8.82
N ALA A 52 -4.70 -4.41 -7.86
CA ALA A 52 -4.78 -3.99 -6.47
C ALA A 52 -4.32 -2.54 -6.27
N VAL A 53 -3.20 -2.16 -6.89
CA VAL A 53 -2.69 -0.77 -6.85
C VAL A 53 -3.72 0.19 -7.44
N THR A 54 -4.20 -0.08 -8.66
CA THR A 54 -5.21 0.76 -9.32
C THR A 54 -6.45 0.94 -8.47
N TRP A 55 -6.93 -0.13 -7.83
CA TRP A 55 -8.10 -0.10 -6.97
C TRP A 55 -7.90 0.76 -5.71
N VAL A 56 -6.72 0.71 -5.09
CA VAL A 56 -6.39 1.52 -3.91
C VAL A 56 -6.22 2.99 -4.29
N LEU A 57 -5.51 3.28 -5.39
CA LEU A 57 -5.28 4.64 -5.84
C LEU A 57 -6.59 5.37 -6.18
N ALA A 58 -7.57 4.66 -6.77
CA ALA A 58 -8.90 5.21 -7.04
C ALA A 58 -9.72 5.58 -5.78
N ARG A 59 -9.22 5.25 -4.58
CA ARG A 59 -9.89 5.47 -3.29
C ARG A 59 -9.07 6.34 -2.33
N VAL A 60 -8.00 6.95 -2.83
CA VAL A 60 -7.21 7.94 -2.11
C VAL A 60 -7.99 9.27 -2.08
N PRO A 61 -8.04 9.98 -0.94
CA PRO A 61 -8.65 11.31 -0.88
C PRO A 61 -7.79 12.34 -1.63
N ASP A 62 -8.40 13.07 -2.56
CA ASP A 62 -7.72 14.12 -3.33
C ASP A 62 -7.21 15.29 -2.47
N ALA A 63 -7.73 15.44 -1.25
CA ALA A 63 -7.43 16.55 -0.36
C ALA A 63 -6.04 16.47 0.31
N TYR A 64 -5.36 15.30 0.28
CA TYR A 64 -4.14 15.08 1.05
C TYR A 64 -2.89 15.09 0.15
N ARG A 65 -2.25 16.27 0.00
CA ARG A 65 -1.12 16.52 -0.92
C ARG A 65 0.00 15.46 -0.89
N PRO A 66 0.50 14.99 0.27
CA PRO A 66 1.54 13.95 0.29
C PRO A 66 1.08 12.61 -0.31
N ILE A 67 -0.18 12.23 -0.09
CA ILE A 67 -0.73 10.96 -0.60
C ILE A 67 -1.03 11.09 -2.10
N VAL A 68 -1.45 12.27 -2.59
CA VAL A 68 -1.60 12.54 -4.04
C VAL A 68 -0.24 12.48 -4.75
N ALA A 69 0.82 13.03 -4.14
CA ALA A 69 2.18 12.90 -4.69
C ALA A 69 2.62 11.43 -4.73
N ALA A 70 2.34 10.67 -3.68
CA ALA A 70 2.62 9.23 -3.62
C ALA A 70 1.84 8.43 -4.66
N GLU A 71 0.55 8.72 -4.84
CA GLU A 71 -0.31 8.13 -5.87
C GLU A 71 0.32 8.27 -7.25
N ARG A 72 0.82 9.46 -7.56
CA ARG A 72 1.44 9.77 -8.84
C ARG A 72 2.75 8.99 -9.04
N ILE A 73 3.60 8.93 -8.01
CA ILE A 73 4.85 8.16 -8.01
C ILE A 73 4.56 6.66 -8.20
N VAL A 74 3.63 6.11 -7.41
CA VAL A 74 3.22 4.69 -7.49
C VAL A 74 2.66 4.39 -8.88
N ARG A 75 1.83 5.26 -9.45
CA ARG A 75 1.33 5.07 -10.82
C ARG A 75 2.44 5.04 -11.86
N ILE A 76 3.45 5.91 -11.74
CA ILE A 76 4.61 5.95 -12.63
C ILE A 76 5.39 4.63 -12.55
N VAL A 77 5.79 4.23 -11.33
CA VAL A 77 6.62 3.04 -11.12
C VAL A 77 5.91 1.74 -11.48
N TYR A 78 4.63 1.56 -11.11
CA TYR A 78 3.95 0.27 -11.30
C TYR A 78 3.04 0.18 -12.52
N LEU A 79 2.34 1.26 -12.86
CA LEU A 79 1.35 1.20 -13.95
C LEU A 79 1.97 1.59 -15.30
N ARG A 80 3.03 2.41 -15.28
CA ARG A 80 3.78 2.74 -16.50
C ARG A 80 5.09 1.97 -16.63
N GLY A 81 5.57 1.36 -15.54
CA GLY A 81 6.88 0.70 -15.53
C GLY A 81 8.04 1.71 -15.70
N GLU A 82 7.78 2.97 -15.37
CA GLU A 82 8.73 4.07 -15.47
C GLU A 82 9.25 4.38 -14.07
N GLY A 83 10.55 4.26 -13.81
CA GLY A 83 11.14 4.56 -12.48
C GLY A 83 11.58 3.33 -11.69
N ASP A 84 12.09 3.57 -10.49
CA ASP A 84 12.70 2.56 -9.62
C ASP A 84 12.30 2.74 -8.14
N ASP A 85 12.81 1.86 -7.29
CA ASP A 85 12.58 1.89 -5.84
C ASP A 85 13.09 3.18 -5.18
N ALA A 86 14.02 3.90 -5.81
CA ALA A 86 14.49 5.19 -5.28
C ALA A 86 13.42 6.28 -5.43
N MET A 87 12.62 6.25 -6.50
CA MET A 87 11.44 7.13 -6.62
C MET A 87 10.37 6.81 -5.57
N LEU A 88 10.31 5.57 -5.09
CA LEU A 88 9.41 5.16 -4.01
C LEU A 88 9.94 5.49 -2.61
N CYS A 89 11.03 6.25 -2.49
CA CYS A 89 11.59 6.66 -1.20
C CYS A 89 11.14 8.08 -0.81
N GLY A 90 10.97 8.31 0.49
CA GLY A 90 10.67 9.62 1.05
C GLY A 90 9.23 9.81 1.52
N GLU A 91 8.98 11.02 2.01
CA GLU A 91 7.78 11.36 2.79
C GLU A 91 6.43 11.14 2.08
N PRO A 92 6.28 11.35 0.76
CA PRO A 92 5.04 11.02 0.07
C PRO A 92 4.68 9.53 0.20
N VAL A 93 5.62 8.64 -0.10
CA VAL A 93 5.37 7.18 -0.04
C VAL A 93 5.23 6.71 1.40
N ALA A 94 6.00 7.29 2.33
CA ALA A 94 5.82 7.04 3.76
C ALA A 94 4.39 7.41 4.23
N ALA A 95 3.86 8.56 3.78
CA ALA A 95 2.50 8.98 4.08
C ALA A 95 1.45 8.05 3.47
N PHE A 96 1.67 7.53 2.25
CA PHE A 96 0.80 6.54 1.63
C PHE A 96 0.82 5.21 2.38
N VAL A 97 1.99 4.70 2.77
CA VAL A 97 2.14 3.49 3.58
C VAL A 97 1.37 3.61 4.90
N ARG A 98 1.57 4.71 5.63
CA ARG A 98 0.83 5.00 6.88
C ARG A 98 -0.68 5.07 6.64
N TYR A 99 -1.13 5.73 5.58
CA TYR A 99 -2.55 5.84 5.23
C TYR A 99 -3.19 4.48 4.92
N VAL A 100 -2.54 3.65 4.09
CA VAL A 100 -3.08 2.33 3.74
C VAL A 100 -3.08 1.43 4.97
N ARG A 101 -2.03 1.46 5.80
CA ARG A 101 -1.98 0.72 7.07
C ARG A 101 -3.15 1.11 7.97
N TRP A 102 -3.35 2.40 8.23
CA TRP A 102 -4.44 2.91 9.07
C TRP A 102 -5.82 2.39 8.63
N ILE A 103 -6.08 2.35 7.32
CA ILE A 103 -7.35 1.83 6.80
C ILE A 103 -7.50 0.33 7.00
N VAL A 104 -6.44 -0.44 6.77
CA VAL A 104 -6.51 -1.89 6.97
C VAL A 104 -6.70 -2.22 8.44
N GLU A 105 -6.03 -1.52 9.35
CA GLU A 105 -6.22 -1.66 10.80
C GLU A 105 -7.66 -1.32 11.20
N ALA A 106 -8.21 -0.20 10.71
CA ALA A 106 -9.60 0.16 10.96
C ALA A 106 -10.60 -0.89 10.45
N MET A 107 -10.31 -1.57 9.33
CA MET A 107 -11.14 -2.66 8.80
C MET A 107 -11.06 -3.93 9.67
N LEU A 108 -9.94 -4.17 10.35
CA LEU A 108 -9.76 -5.34 11.22
C LEU A 108 -10.39 -5.17 12.60
N SER A 109 -10.46 -3.92 13.10
CA SER A 109 -11.07 -3.59 14.39
C SER A 109 -12.60 -3.53 14.37
N ALA A 110 -13.23 -3.67 13.20
CA ALA A 110 -14.68 -3.76 13.00
C ALA A 110 -15.16 -5.22 12.90
#